data_AF-A0AAU2H3N6-F1
#
_entry.id   AF-A0AAU2H3N6-F1
#
_cell.length_a   1.000
_cell.length_b   1.000
_cell.length_c   1.000
_cell.angle_alpha   90.00
_cell.angle_beta   90.00
_cell.angle_gamma   90.00
#
_symmetry.space_group_name_H-M   'P 1'
#
loop_
_entity.id
_entity.type
_entity.pdbx_description
1 polymer ?
#
loop_
_entity_poly.entity_id
_entity_poly.type
_entity_poly.pdbx_seq_one_letter_code
_entity_poly.pdbx_strand_id
1 'polypeptide(L)'
;MATPIELGARAAAQRLADPAHPGLPDDVEAALYARGAATRPGQYLDLDSLGTLVVSVATLAWTVYNDLKSRAGTPGREVAVRHVRDQLDRDDALPPALAPAERDRIVGVTVDEVLDAAAREEETGQQPQ
;
A
#
# COMPACT_ATOMS: atom_id res chain seq x y z
N MET A 1 -2.26 -16.46 7.30
CA MET A 1 -3.24 -15.43 6.86
C MET A 1 -2.46 -14.35 6.15
N ALA A 2 -2.93 -13.92 4.98
CA ALA A 2 -2.34 -12.79 4.29
C ALA A 2 -2.67 -11.52 5.07
N THR A 3 -1.70 -10.63 5.22
CA THR A 3 -1.84 -9.35 5.92
C THR A 3 -2.66 -8.35 5.09
N PRO A 4 -3.21 -7.28 5.71
CA PRO A 4 -3.88 -6.20 4.97
C PRO A 4 -3.00 -5.55 3.91
N ILE A 5 -1.68 -5.58 4.13
CA ILE A 5 -0.68 -5.09 3.16
C ILE A 5 -0.66 -5.97 1.91
N GLU A 6 -0.59 -7.29 2.07
CA GLU A 6 -0.57 -8.23 0.94
C GLU A 6 -1.89 -8.21 0.17
N LEU A 7 -3.02 -8.20 0.89
CA LEU A 7 -4.35 -8.14 0.28
C LEU A 7 -4.58 -6.81 -0.45
N GLY A 8 -4.26 -5.69 0.21
CA GLY A 8 -4.42 -4.36 -0.36
C GLY A 8 -3.51 -4.12 -1.56
N ALA A 9 -2.24 -4.52 -1.49
CA ALA A 9 -1.31 -4.38 -2.61
C ALA A 9 -1.76 -5.20 -3.84
N ARG A 10 -2.22 -6.45 -3.65
CA ARG A 10 -2.75 -7.29 -4.73
C ARG A 10 -4.00 -6.71 -5.37
N ALA A 11 -4.93 -6.21 -4.56
CA ALA A 11 -6.16 -5.61 -5.06
C ALA A 11 -5.87 -4.29 -5.81
N ALA A 12 -4.95 -3.47 -5.28
CA ALA A 12 -4.50 -2.25 -5.94
C ALA A 12 -3.83 -2.57 -7.28
N ALA A 13 -2.95 -3.57 -7.33
CA ALA A 13 -2.29 -4.01 -8.56
C ALA A 13 -3.31 -4.44 -9.63
N GLN A 14 -4.34 -5.20 -9.24
CA GLN A 14 -5.41 -5.61 -10.15
C GLN A 14 -6.23 -4.43 -10.68
N ARG A 15 -6.46 -3.39 -9.84
CA ARG A 15 -7.20 -2.19 -10.25
C ARG A 15 -6.37 -1.21 -11.08
N LEU A 16 -5.06 -1.21 -10.87
CA LEU A 16 -4.10 -0.36 -11.58
C LEU A 16 -3.54 -1.05 -12.84
N ALA A 17 -3.76 -2.36 -12.99
CA ALA A 17 -3.44 -3.09 -14.21
C ALA A 17 -4.21 -2.49 -15.39
N ASP A 18 -3.45 -1.93 -16.31
CA ASP A 18 -3.92 -1.27 -17.53
C ASP A 18 -3.09 -1.82 -18.70
N PRO A 19 -3.53 -1.73 -19.96
CA PRO A 19 -2.69 -2.08 -21.11
C PRO A 19 -1.29 -1.44 -21.11
N ALA A 20 -1.10 -0.30 -20.44
CA ALA A 20 0.22 0.32 -20.25
C ALA A 20 1.13 -0.42 -19.26
N HIS A 21 0.57 -1.16 -18.29
CA HIS A 21 1.30 -1.85 -17.22
C HIS A 21 0.75 -3.26 -16.96
N PRO A 22 0.75 -4.17 -17.96
CA PRO A 22 0.14 -5.49 -17.82
C PRO A 22 0.86 -6.39 -16.81
N GLY A 23 2.15 -6.15 -16.54
CA GLY A 23 2.96 -6.89 -15.57
C GLY A 23 2.83 -6.43 -14.12
N LEU A 24 2.02 -5.40 -13.84
CA LEU A 24 1.94 -4.81 -12.50
C LEU A 24 1.54 -5.81 -11.39
N PRO A 25 0.58 -6.75 -11.60
CA PRO A 25 0.28 -7.77 -10.61
C PRO A 25 1.49 -8.67 -10.29
N ASP A 26 2.23 -9.10 -11.30
CA ASP A 26 3.43 -9.95 -11.13
C ASP A 26 4.55 -9.19 -10.43
N ASP A 27 4.76 -7.91 -10.77
CA ASP A 27 5.75 -7.04 -10.13
C ASP A 27 5.43 -6.82 -8.64
N VAL A 28 4.14 -6.67 -8.29
CA VAL A 28 3.71 -6.56 -6.90
C VAL A 28 3.93 -7.87 -6.14
N GLU A 29 3.64 -9.02 -6.74
CA GLU A 29 3.92 -10.31 -6.11
C GLU A 29 5.42 -10.51 -5.86
N ALA A 30 6.27 -10.15 -6.83
CA ALA A 30 7.71 -10.20 -6.68
C ALA A 30 8.19 -9.26 -5.55
N ALA A 31 7.64 -8.04 -5.47
CA ALA A 31 7.97 -7.09 -4.41
C ALA A 31 7.49 -7.54 -3.02
N LEU A 32 6.29 -8.13 -2.92
CA LEU A 32 5.78 -8.73 -1.68
C LEU A 32 6.65 -9.91 -1.24
N TYR A 33 7.05 -10.77 -2.18
CA TYR A 33 7.95 -11.89 -1.92
C TYR A 33 9.32 -11.40 -1.43
N ALA A 34 9.90 -10.40 -2.10
CA ALA A 34 11.16 -9.78 -1.68
C ALA A 34 11.06 -9.16 -0.29
N ARG A 35 9.95 -8.48 0.03
CA ARG A 35 9.67 -7.92 1.36
C ARG A 35 9.59 -9.00 2.43
N GLY A 36 8.94 -10.13 2.14
CA GLY A 36 8.84 -11.26 3.07
C GLY A 36 10.16 -12.03 3.24
N ALA A 37 10.99 -12.09 2.18
CA ALA A 37 12.30 -12.74 2.20
C ALA A 37 13.41 -11.87 2.79
N ALA A 38 13.26 -10.55 2.78
CA ALA A 38 14.23 -9.62 3.34
C ALA A 38 14.13 -9.57 4.88
N THR A 39 14.94 -10.39 5.56
CA THR A 39 15.18 -10.34 7.02
C THR A 39 15.80 -9.00 7.52
N ARG A 40 15.98 -8.00 6.65
CA ARG A 40 16.43 -6.65 7.04
C ARG A 40 15.59 -5.55 6.39
N PRO A 41 14.96 -4.67 7.18
CA PRO A 41 14.40 -3.43 6.66
C PRO A 41 15.57 -2.54 6.23
N GLY A 42 15.75 -2.33 4.92
CA GLY A 42 16.82 -1.46 4.43
C GLY A 42 17.16 -1.59 2.95
N GLN A 43 16.71 -2.65 2.26
CA GLN A 43 16.87 -2.77 0.81
C GLN A 43 15.52 -2.63 0.11
N TYR A 44 15.09 -1.38 -0.09
CA TYR A 44 14.09 -1.12 -1.12
C TYR A 44 14.76 -1.47 -2.46
N LEU A 45 14.46 -2.66 -2.99
CA LEU A 45 14.80 -3.05 -4.36
C LEU A 45 14.14 -2.02 -5.29
N ASP A 46 14.95 -1.15 -5.88
CA ASP A 46 14.61 -0.19 -6.92
C ASP A 46 13.20 0.43 -6.80
N LEU A 47 13.12 1.57 -6.10
CA LEU A 47 11.93 2.44 -6.03
C LEU A 47 11.42 2.90 -7.42
N ASP A 48 12.18 2.65 -8.49
CA ASP A 48 11.79 2.87 -9.88
C ASP A 48 10.72 1.89 -10.38
N SER A 49 10.54 0.73 -9.74
CA SER A 49 9.51 -0.23 -10.16
C SER A 49 8.16 0.08 -9.54
N LEU A 50 7.10 0.11 -10.38
CA LEU A 50 5.73 0.34 -9.95
C LEU A 50 5.26 -0.66 -8.89
N GLY A 51 5.66 -1.93 -8.99
CA GLY A 51 5.35 -2.95 -7.99
C GLY A 51 5.92 -2.62 -6.61
N THR A 52 7.18 -2.17 -6.55
CA THR A 52 7.81 -1.71 -5.31
C THR A 52 7.09 -0.49 -4.74
N LEU A 53 6.71 0.48 -5.59
CA LEU A 53 5.94 1.64 -5.14
C LEU A 53 4.63 1.22 -4.47
N VAL A 54 3.84 0.35 -5.09
CA VAL A 54 2.59 -0.16 -4.52
C VAL A 54 2.82 -0.83 -3.17
N VAL A 55 3.82 -1.71 -3.05
CA VAL A 55 4.11 -2.41 -1.79
C VAL A 55 4.61 -1.46 -0.69
N SER A 56 5.43 -0.48 -1.05
CA SER A 56 5.91 0.56 -0.13
C SER A 56 4.75 1.42 0.39
N VAL A 57 3.87 1.90 -0.51
CA VAL A 57 2.68 2.66 -0.15
C VAL A 57 1.75 1.82 0.72
N ALA A 58 1.53 0.56 0.38
CA ALA A 58 0.67 -0.33 1.17
C ALA A 58 1.22 -0.53 2.60
N THR A 59 2.54 -0.68 2.73
CA THR A 59 3.21 -0.78 4.03
C THR A 59 3.06 0.50 4.83
N LEU A 60 3.26 1.65 4.19
CA LEU A 60 3.12 2.96 4.83
C LEU A 60 1.68 3.23 5.27
N ALA A 61 0.71 2.91 4.42
CA ALA A 61 -0.72 3.03 4.71
C ALA A 61 -1.10 2.21 5.94
N TRP A 62 -0.59 0.98 6.04
CA TRP A 62 -0.82 0.14 7.22
C TRP A 62 -0.18 0.72 8.49
N THR A 63 1.04 1.25 8.40
CA THR A 63 1.71 1.91 9.54
C THR A 63 0.92 3.14 10.01
N VAL A 64 0.51 4.01 9.08
CA VAL A 64 -0.31 5.20 9.38
C VAL A 64 -1.66 4.78 9.98
N TYR A 65 -2.32 3.77 9.40
CA TYR A 65 -3.58 3.24 9.95
C TYR A 65 -3.43 2.81 11.40
N ASN A 66 -2.39 2.03 11.72
CA ASN A 66 -2.15 1.54 13.07
C ASN A 66 -1.76 2.66 14.05
N ASP A 67 -0.93 3.61 13.64
CA ASP A 67 -0.58 4.77 14.47
C ASP A 67 -1.82 5.62 14.79
N LEU A 68 -2.63 5.94 13.78
CA LEU A 68 -3.86 6.69 13.98
C LEU A 68 -4.88 5.92 14.81
N LYS A 69 -5.06 4.62 14.53
CA LYS A 69 -5.95 3.74 15.29
C LYS A 69 -5.56 3.68 16.77
N SER A 70 -4.26 3.57 17.07
CA SER A 70 -3.75 3.54 18.44
C SER A 70 -3.94 4.87 19.18
N ARG A 71 -3.98 6.00 18.47
CA ARG A 71 -4.09 7.33 19.09
C ARG A 71 -5.53 7.79 19.27
N ALA A 72 -6.39 7.52 18.29
CA ALA A 72 -7.70 8.16 18.18
C ALA A 72 -8.84 7.22 17.73
N GLY A 73 -8.59 5.91 17.60
CA GLY A 73 -9.55 4.95 17.05
C GLY A 73 -9.53 4.92 15.51
N THR A 74 -10.43 4.14 14.90
CA THR A 74 -10.41 3.86 13.45
C THR A 74 -10.37 5.16 12.62
N PRO A 75 -9.27 5.44 11.89
CA PRO A 75 -9.14 6.68 11.15
C PRO A 75 -10.08 6.74 9.95
N GLY A 76 -10.57 7.95 9.66
CA GLY A 76 -11.25 8.22 8.40
C GLY A 76 -10.30 8.03 7.22
N ARG A 77 -10.81 7.45 6.14
CA ARG A 77 -10.04 7.11 4.92
C ARG A 77 -9.28 8.29 4.33
N GLU A 78 -9.94 9.45 4.23
CA GLU A 78 -9.33 10.68 3.73
C GLU A 78 -8.17 11.17 4.59
N VAL A 79 -8.23 10.95 5.91
CA VAL A 79 -7.15 11.33 6.84
C VAL A 79 -5.94 10.45 6.62
N ALA A 80 -6.14 9.13 6.48
CA ALA A 80 -5.06 8.19 6.21
C ALA A 80 -4.40 8.46 4.84
N VAL A 81 -5.20 8.68 3.78
CA VAL A 81 -4.69 9.03 2.45
C VAL A 81 -3.84 10.31 2.50
N ARG A 82 -4.34 11.36 3.17
CA ARG A 82 -3.60 12.62 3.31
C ARG A 82 -2.28 12.41 4.06
N HIS A 83 -2.30 11.68 5.17
CA HIS A 83 -1.08 11.43 5.94
C HIS A 83 -0.03 10.64 5.16
N VAL A 84 -0.45 9.63 4.41
CA VAL A 84 0.44 8.84 3.55
C VAL A 84 1.06 9.72 2.48
N ARG A 85 0.26 10.57 1.81
CA ARG A 85 0.76 11.53 0.82
C ARG A 85 1.77 12.50 1.41
N ASP A 86 1.45 13.12 2.54
CA ASP A 86 2.33 14.08 3.23
C ASP A 86 3.66 13.44 3.66
N GLN A 87 3.67 12.13 3.91
CA GLN A 87 4.87 11.40 4.30
C GLN A 87 5.71 11.00 3.07
N LEU A 88 5.07 10.54 1.99
CA LEU A 88 5.74 10.23 0.73
C LEU A 88 6.41 11.46 0.10
N ASP A 89 5.76 12.62 0.18
CA ASP A 89 6.32 13.91 -0.27
C ASP A 89 7.53 14.32 0.56
N ARG A 90 7.47 14.14 1.89
CA ARG A 90 8.59 14.42 2.80
C ARG A 90 9.80 13.52 2.58
N ASP A 91 9.57 12.25 2.25
CA ASP A 91 10.63 11.26 2.05
C ASP A 91 11.21 11.28 0.63
N ASP A 92 10.72 12.16 -0.26
CA ASP A 92 11.04 12.19 -1.70
C ASP A 92 10.90 10.79 -2.35
N ALA A 93 10.02 9.96 -1.79
CA ALA A 93 9.88 8.55 -2.15
C ALA A 93 9.03 8.33 -3.41
N LEU A 94 8.58 9.43 -4.04
CA LEU A 94 7.75 9.41 -5.24
C LEU A 94 8.64 9.43 -6.50
N PRO A 95 8.61 8.36 -7.32
CA PRO A 95 9.48 8.26 -8.49
C PRO A 95 9.24 9.42 -9.47
N PRO A 96 10.28 10.21 -9.82
CA PRO A 96 10.14 11.42 -10.64
C PRO A 96 9.68 11.13 -12.08
N ALA A 97 9.86 9.88 -12.55
CA ALA A 97 9.49 9.44 -13.89
C ALA A 97 7.96 9.35 -14.12
N LEU A 98 7.15 9.22 -13.07
CA LEU A 98 5.69 9.13 -13.18
C LEU A 98 5.05 10.51 -13.25
N ALA A 99 3.99 10.68 -14.04
CA ALA A 99 3.22 11.93 -14.00
C ALA A 99 2.58 12.12 -12.61
N PRO A 100 2.51 13.36 -12.06
CA PRO A 100 1.95 13.60 -10.73
C PRO A 100 0.54 13.02 -10.53
N ALA A 101 -0.31 13.11 -11.56
CA ALA A 101 -1.66 12.54 -11.53
C ALA A 101 -1.67 11.01 -11.43
N GLU A 102 -0.72 10.33 -12.06
CA GLU A 102 -0.61 8.87 -12.00
C GLU A 102 -0.08 8.43 -10.63
N ARG A 103 0.88 9.16 -10.06
CA ARG A 103 1.35 8.91 -8.68
C ARG A 103 0.20 9.06 -7.67
N ASP A 104 -0.56 10.13 -7.77
CA ASP A 104 -1.69 10.38 -6.87
C ASP A 104 -2.77 9.30 -6.97
N ARG A 105 -3.00 8.80 -8.19
CA ARG A 105 -3.91 7.69 -8.46
C ARG A 105 -3.41 6.39 -7.82
N ILE A 106 -2.14 6.02 -8.03
CA ILE A 106 -1.52 4.82 -7.45
C ILE A 106 -1.59 4.88 -5.92
N VAL A 107 -1.19 6.01 -5.33
CA VAL A 107 -1.23 6.20 -3.86
C VAL A 107 -2.65 6.09 -3.33
N GLY A 108 -3.60 6.78 -3.97
CA GLY A 108 -5.00 6.75 -3.57
C GLY A 108 -5.57 5.34 -3.58
N VAL A 109 -5.47 4.64 -4.72
CA VAL A 109 -5.97 3.27 -4.88
C VAL A 109 -5.30 2.31 -3.91
N THR A 110 -4.00 2.44 -3.66
CA THR A 110 -3.29 1.51 -2.78
C THR A 110 -3.69 1.68 -1.31
N VAL A 111 -3.73 2.92 -0.81
CA VAL A 111 -4.19 3.20 0.57
C VAL A 111 -5.62 2.69 0.76
N ASP A 112 -6.45 2.97 -0.23
CA ASP A 112 -7.84 2.58 -0.27
C ASP A 112 -8.07 1.07 -0.10
N GLU A 113 -7.33 0.26 -0.86
CA GLU A 113 -7.43 -1.20 -0.82
C GLU A 113 -6.85 -1.79 0.47
N VAL A 114 -5.79 -1.20 1.04
CA VAL A 114 -5.24 -1.64 2.34
C VAL A 114 -6.22 -1.41 3.48
N LEU A 115 -6.89 -0.25 3.50
CA LEU A 115 -7.88 0.07 4.53
C LEU A 115 -9.14 -0.82 4.39
N ASP A 116 -9.53 -1.14 3.16
CA ASP A 116 -10.63 -2.07 2.89
C ASP A 116 -10.27 -3.50 3.34
N ALA A 117 -9.03 -3.94 3.07
CA ALA A 117 -8.52 -5.22 3.58
C ALA A 117 -8.48 -5.24 5.13
N ALA A 118 -8.05 -4.14 5.76
CA ALA A 118 -8.05 -4.00 7.21
C ALA A 118 -9.45 -4.10 7.81
N ALA A 119 -10.44 -3.42 7.22
CA ALA A 119 -11.83 -3.47 7.67
C ALA A 119 -12.40 -4.89 7.55
N ARG A 120 -12.12 -5.60 6.45
CA ARG A 120 -12.56 -7.00 6.25
C ARG A 120 -11.94 -7.97 7.27
N GLU A 121 -10.68 -7.78 7.65
CA GLU A 121 -10.06 -8.59 8.70
C GLU A 121 -10.75 -8.38 10.06
N GLU A 122 -11.11 -7.13 10.38
CA GLU A 122 -11.85 -6.80 11.60
C GLU A 122 -13.25 -7.43 11.60
N GLU A 123 -13.98 -7.36 10.48
CA GLU A 123 -15.29 -8.00 10.31
C GLU A 123 -15.23 -9.53 10.45
N THR A 124 -14.15 -10.14 9.93
CA THR A 124 -13.95 -11.61 9.99
C THR A 124 -13.52 -12.07 11.39
N GLY A 125 -12.78 -11.23 12.12
CA GLY A 125 -12.41 -11.48 13.52
C GLY A 125 -13.55 -11.28 14.52
N GLN A 126 -14.67 -10.66 14.11
CA GLN A 126 -15.81 -10.34 14.96
C GLN A 126 -16.93 -11.40 14.96
N GLN A 127 -16.75 -12.57 14.32
CA GLN A 127 -17.75 -13.65 14.39
C GLN A 127 -17.78 -14.27 15.79
N PRO A 128 -18.87 -14.10 16.57
CA PRO A 128 -19.02 -14.77 17.86
C PRO A 128 -19.32 -16.26 17.62
N GLN A 129 -18.62 -17.13 18.35
CA GLN A 129 -19.08 -18.50 18.63
C GLN A 129 -20.00 -18.45 19.85
#